data_AF-A0A5R8KB31-F1
#
_entry.id   AF-A0A5R8KB31-F1
#
_cell.length_a   1.000
_cell.length_b   1.000
_cell.length_c   1.000
_cell.angle_alpha   90.00
_cell.angle_beta   90.00
_cell.angle_gamma   90.00
#
_symmetry.space_group_name_H-M   'P 1'
#
loop_
_entity.id
_entity.type
_entity.pdbx_description
1 polymer ?
#
loop_
_entity_poly.entity_id
_entity_poly.type
_entity_poly.pdbx_seq_one_letter_code
_entity_poly.pdbx_strand_id
1 'polypeptide(L)' 'MRTIVDLPDEQLGALSAMCAREGISRAEAIRRALSAMLVEKSARGRDEAFGAWKKKKVDSRELVDKMREEWDR' A
#
# COMPACT_ATOMS: atom_id res chain seq x y z
N MET A 1 6.72 16.84 -7.05
CA MET A 1 5.84 17.74 -6.24
C MET A 1 6.56 18.12 -4.96
N ARG A 2 6.34 19.33 -4.43
CA ARG A 2 6.88 19.78 -3.14
C ARG A 2 5.72 19.93 -2.15
N THR A 3 5.91 19.44 -0.93
CA THR A 3 4.94 19.54 0.17
C THR A 3 5.67 20.10 1.38
N ILE A 4 5.06 21.07 2.06
CA ILE A 4 5.56 21.62 3.32
C ILE A 4 4.84 20.88 4.45
N VAL A 5 5.61 20.43 5.45
CA VAL A 5 5.10 19.70 6.60
C VAL A 5 5.73 20.28 7.86
N ASP A 6 4.91 20.45 8.90
CA ASP A 6 5.38 20.86 10.21
C ASP A 6 5.74 19.61 11.03
N LEU A 7 6.88 19.66 11.70
CA LEU A 7 7.42 18.58 12.53
C LEU A 7 7.79 19.16 13.89
N PRO A 8 7.45 18.50 15.00
CA PRO A 8 7.98 18.84 16.32
C PRO A 8 9.51 18.86 16.33
N ASP A 9 10.11 19.77 17.08
CA ASP A 9 11.57 19.94 17.14
C ASP A 9 12.30 18.66 17.56
N GLU A 10 11.71 17.89 18.47
CA GLU A 10 12.24 16.59 18.91
C GLU A 10 12.36 15.60 17.74
N GLN A 11 11.34 15.53 16.88
CA GLN A 11 11.35 14.67 15.69
C GLN A 11 12.37 15.16 14.67
N LEU A 12 12.54 16.48 14.53
CA LEU A 12 13.53 17.06 13.63
C LEU A 12 14.97 16.72 14.08
N GLY A 13 15.22 16.74 15.39
CA GLY A 13 16.49 16.34 15.98
C GLY A 13 16.80 14.86 15.74
N ALA A 14 15.84 13.98 16.03
CA ALA A 14 15.97 12.54 15.82
C ALA A 14 16.20 12.20 14.33
N LEU A 15 15.46 12.84 13.42
CA LEU A 15 15.61 12.68 11.98
C LEU A 15 17.01 13.09 11.52
N SER A 16 17.51 14.22 12.01
CA SER A 16 18.83 14.75 11.62
C SER A 16 19.96 13.83 12.08
N ALA A 17 19.89 13.29 13.31
CA ALA A 17 20.86 12.34 13.82
C ALA A 17 20.87 11.03 13.01
N MET A 18 19.69 10.51 12.66
CA MET A 18 19.58 9.32 11.81
C MET A 18 20.15 9.57 10.41
N CYS A 19 19.81 10.70 9.77
CA CYS A 19 20.34 11.06 8.45
C CYS A 19 21.87 11.18 8.44
N ALA A 20 22.46 11.74 9.51
CA ALA A 20 23.91 11.84 9.65
C ALA A 20 24.58 10.46 9.76
N ARG A 21 23.96 9.55 10.53
CA ARG A 21 24.46 8.17 10.69
C ARG A 21 24.36 7.35 9.40
N GLU A 22 23.31 7.55 8.62
CA GLU A 22 23.06 6.79 7.38
C GLU A 22 23.66 7.46 6.12
N GLY A 23 24.17 8.69 6.23
CA GLY A 23 24.73 9.43 5.10
C GLY A 23 23.68 9.80 4.04
N ILE A 24 22.41 9.99 4.44
CA ILE A 24 21.30 10.31 3.54
C ILE A 24 20.72 11.70 3.81
N SER A 25 20.10 12.30 2.79
CA SER A 25 19.37 13.56 2.97
C SER A 25 18.07 13.36 3.76
N ARG A 26 17.62 14.41 4.47
CA ARG A 26 16.31 14.43 5.15
C ARG A 26 15.15 14.10 4.20
N ALA A 27 15.19 14.62 2.98
CA ALA A 27 14.16 14.34 1.98
C ALA A 27 14.12 12.86 1.57
N GLU A 28 15.28 12.21 1.50
CA GLU A 28 15.36 10.77 1.21
C GLU A 28 14.82 9.92 2.35
N ALA A 29 15.16 10.27 3.59
CA ALA A 29 14.61 9.61 4.77
C ALA A 29 13.07 9.68 4.80
N ILE A 30 12.49 10.86 4.54
CA ILE A 30 11.03 11.02 4.49
C ILE A 30 10.40 10.21 3.35
N ARG A 31 11.03 10.17 2.16
CA ARG A 31 10.54 9.31 1.06
C ARG A 31 10.52 7.84 1.43
N ARG A 32 11.59 7.33 2.07
CA ARG A 32 11.67 5.93 2.51
C ARG A 32 10.61 5.62 3.57
N ALA A 33 10.44 6.51 4.55
CA ALA A 33 9.42 6.37 5.58
C ALA A 33 8.01 6.32 4.99
N LEU A 34 7.68 7.22 4.05
CA LEU A 34 6.40 7.23 3.36
C LEU A 34 6.18 5.96 2.53
N SER A 35 7.18 5.52 1.77
CA SER A 35 7.10 4.28 0.99
C SER A 35 6.84 3.07 1.90
N ALA A 36 7.58 2.94 3.01
CA ALA A 36 7.38 1.86 3.97
C ALA A 36 5.98 1.88 4.59
N MET A 37 5.51 3.06 5.04
CA MET A 37 4.17 3.24 5.59
C MET A 37 3.07 2.85 4.57
N LEU A 38 3.21 3.26 3.31
CA LEU A 38 2.23 2.93 2.27
C LEU A 38 2.23 1.43 1.95
N VAL A 39 3.39 0.77 1.95
CA VAL A 39 3.47 -0.68 1.78
C VAL A 39 2.80 -1.41 2.94
N GLU A 40 3.07 -1.00 4.18
CA GLU A 40 2.46 -1.58 5.38
C GLU A 40 0.93 -1.42 5.36
N LYS A 41 0.43 -0.23 5.01
CA LYS A 41 -1.02 0.02 4.95
C LYS A 41 -1.70 -0.64 3.75
N SER A 42 -1.03 -0.75 2.60
CA SER A 42 -1.58 -1.41 1.41
C SER A 42 -1.59 -2.94 1.53
N ALA A 43 -0.64 -3.53 2.26
CA ALA A 43 -0.63 -4.97 2.54
C ALA A 43 -1.92 -5.44 3.23
N ARG A 44 -2.50 -4.59 4.09
CA ARG A 44 -3.75 -4.88 4.81
C ARG A 44 -4.97 -5.15 3.90
N GLY A 45 -4.97 -4.67 2.65
CA GLY A 45 -6.02 -4.96 1.66
C GLY A 45 -5.68 -6.08 0.67
N ARG A 46 -4.39 -6.46 0.53
CA ARG A 46 -3.98 -7.53 -0.40
C ARG A 46 -4.32 -8.92 0.11
N ASP A 47 -4.24 -9.14 1.42
CA ASP A 47 -4.67 -10.40 2.05
C ASP A 47 -6.19 -10.62 1.94
N GLU A 48 -6.98 -9.53 1.85
CA GLU A 48 -8.41 -9.64 1.57
C GLU A 48 -8.69 -9.98 0.10
N ALA A 49 -7.81 -9.55 -0.83
CA ALA A 49 -7.97 -9.80 -2.26
C ALA A 49 -7.56 -11.22 -2.67
N PHE A 50 -6.44 -11.74 -2.12
CA PHE A 50 -5.99 -13.10 -2.42
C PHE A 50 -6.90 -14.13 -1.75
N GLY A 51 -7.69 -14.86 -2.54
CA GLY A 51 -8.66 -15.81 -2.00
C GLY A 51 -9.98 -15.17 -1.54
N ALA A 52 -10.26 -13.91 -1.90
CA ALA A 52 -11.57 -13.27 -1.71
C ALA A 52 -12.73 -14.14 -2.22
N TRP A 53 -12.46 -14.92 -3.26
CA TRP A 53 -13.40 -15.85 -3.89
C TRP A 53 -13.60 -17.15 -3.10
N LYS A 54 -12.68 -17.54 -2.21
CA LYS A 54 -12.78 -18.77 -1.40
C LYS A 54 -14.02 -18.80 -0.50
N LYS A 55 -14.48 -17.63 -0.06
CA LYS A 55 -15.71 -17.51 0.77
C LYS A 55 -17.00 -17.51 -0.06
N LYS A 56 -16.92 -17.32 -1.38
CA LYS A 56 -18.08 -17.43 -2.26
C LYS A 56 -18.27 -18.90 -2.63
N LYS A 57 -19.33 -19.51 -2.12
CA LYS A 57 -19.77 -20.84 -2.56
C LYS A 57 -20.51 -20.70 -3.90
N VAL A 58 -19.76 -20.45 -4.95
CA VAL A 58 -20.28 -20.38 -6.32
C VAL A 58 -19.54 -21.44 -7.14
N ASP A 59 -20.30 -22.24 -7.87
CA ASP A 59 -19.72 -23.13 -8.86
C ASP A 59 -19.11 -22.30 -10.00
N SER A 60 -17.83 -22.54 -10.28
CA SER A 60 -17.08 -21.77 -11.27
C SER A 60 -17.65 -21.90 -12.68
N ARG A 61 -18.25 -23.05 -13.01
CA ARG A 61 -18.80 -23.32 -14.34
C ARG A 61 -20.14 -22.63 -14.52
N GLU A 62 -21.04 -22.75 -13.54
CA GLU A 62 -22.33 -22.06 -13.57
C GLU A 62 -22.18 -20.53 -13.66
N LEU A 63 -21.18 -19.96 -12.97
CA LEU A 63 -20.89 -18.54 -13.05
C LEU A 63 -20.43 -18.10 -14.45
N VAL A 64 -19.53 -18.87 -15.05
CA VAL A 64 -18.98 -18.58 -16.39
C VAL A 64 -20.07 -18.74 -17.45
N ASP A 65 -20.88 -19.78 -17.36
CA ASP A 65 -21.98 -20.02 -18.28
C ASP A 65 -22.99 -18.85 -18.22
N LYS A 66 -23.41 -18.43 -17.02
CA LYS A 66 -24.29 -17.26 -16.82
C LYS A 66 -23.70 -15.94 -17.33
N MET A 67 -22.38 -15.73 -17.19
CA MET A 67 -21.71 -14.54 -17.73
C MET A 67 -21.65 -14.53 -19.25
N ARG A 68 -21.69 -15.70 -19.89
CA ARG A 68 -21.59 -15.85 -21.35
C ARG A 68 -22.94 -15.93 -22.05
N GLU A 69 -24.03 -16.13 -21.31
CA GLU A 69 -25.40 -16.08 -21.85
C GLU A 69 -25.69 -14.78 -22.64
N GLU A 70 -25.03 -13.67 -22.30
CA GLU A 70 -25.18 -12.40 -23.01
C GLU A 70 -24.56 -12.39 -24.42
N TRP A 71 -23.70 -13.35 -24.77
CA TRP A 71 -23.02 -13.41 -26.07
C TRP A 71 -23.69 -14.35 -27.09
N ASP A 72 -24.61 -15.21 -26.64
CA ASP A 72 -25.36 -16.15 -27.48
C ASP A 72 -26.71 -15.56 -27.98
N ARG A 73 -26.82 -14.22 -28.05
CA ARG A 73 -28.03 -13.50 -28.47
C ARG A 73 -27.86 -12.71 -29.76
#